data_AF-A0A6P0I8I1-F1
#
_entry.id   AF-A0A6P0I8I1-F1
#
_cell.length_a   1.000
_cell.length_b   1.000
_cell.length_c   1.000
_cell.angle_alpha   90.00
_cell.angle_beta   90.00
_cell.angle_gamma   90.00
#
_symmetry.space_group_name_H-M   'P 1'
#
loop_
_entity.id
_entity.type
_entity.pdbx_description
1 polymer ?
#
loop_
_entity_poly.entity_id
_entity_poly.type
_entity_poly.pdbx_seq_one_letter_code
_entity_poly.pdbx_strand_id
1 'polypeptide(L)'
;NYTQLEYLIANSCAKIFQEIIIDNPDLYPKKESKKDQAIIELVKNGNLKLLSFLSSDTQAKRELWEHIENRAYMWWSTNYSTAGYAPEIFKGIIKFCGYRAIDYRRIIREWLAMNDVPQKLLDKVKIASWNKSIDREEVTLEVLKVLGYLSLLNGPLIIVFDQLEGLGREYNQNLVHSFGEAIKEIFTHIPNSLIILNLFPDRWEQFQKEFDDSIVDRISQCQVFLHKPSEEQLIAILNEKSKSINLSIEQIFTPQEIQRILSKNSIRSIINSAADFYNYKIHNIPLPDYLKIDTNSQTTLQNNSNLPNLASDIKQIKELVLKIAEKLNIESNLEVKIEQNSETYIYQETQADFNKIIGDYLNQKYQQIEEEYSESQIITSSDDRGKLEKIFESLKIIQSSLKLDFLTLDRPKKIPDHLVIQTETQGYVIGFLYDGGNAFFSRMTNWNQLVAKNSHLNFYLYRDARGYQVSGEKSMAELDKFKNSDNGEYIVLIKDERITFELLYQIIVDIQNLDFEAKLDEALSIILKRYSHHSLLKIAIEAIGNFEV
;
A
#
# COMPACT_ATOMS: atom_id res chain seq x y z
N ASN A 1 -3.24 23.97 6.60
CA ASN A 1 -3.44 22.67 7.27
C ASN A 1 -2.09 22.12 7.66
N TYR A 2 -1.93 21.67 8.91
CA TYR A 2 -0.72 21.05 9.42
C TYR A 2 -0.86 19.53 9.35
N THR A 3 0.23 18.81 9.12
CA THR A 3 0.25 17.34 9.12
C THR A 3 0.22 16.77 10.54
N GLN A 4 -0.15 15.50 10.71
CA GLN A 4 -0.11 14.83 12.02
C GLN A 4 1.30 14.85 12.63
N LEU A 5 2.35 14.71 11.81
CA LEU A 5 3.74 14.82 12.24
C LEU A 5 4.07 16.23 12.76
N GLU A 6 3.61 17.27 12.06
CA GLU A 6 3.78 18.66 12.49
C GLU A 6 3.07 18.91 13.83
N TYR A 7 1.88 18.36 14.03
CA TYR A 7 1.18 18.41 15.34
C TYR A 7 1.97 17.70 16.44
N LEU A 8 2.44 16.47 16.18
CA LEU A 8 3.24 15.70 17.14
C LEU A 8 4.47 16.50 17.57
N ILE A 9 5.25 16.99 16.61
CA ILE A 9 6.49 17.70 16.91
C ILE A 9 6.24 19.03 17.62
N ALA A 10 5.23 19.80 17.21
CA ALA A 10 4.89 21.04 17.91
C ALA A 10 4.53 20.78 19.38
N ASN A 11 3.72 19.75 19.65
CA ASN A 11 3.31 19.39 21.01
C ASN A 11 4.46 18.79 21.83
N SER A 12 5.22 17.88 21.26
CA SER A 12 6.37 17.25 21.92
C SER A 12 7.43 18.29 22.25
N CYS A 13 7.80 19.18 21.32
CA CYS A 13 8.76 20.25 21.61
C CYS A 13 8.26 21.18 22.71
N ALA A 14 6.99 21.60 22.70
CA ALA A 14 6.45 22.45 23.77
C ALA A 14 6.60 21.79 25.15
N LYS A 15 6.30 20.49 25.25
CA LYS A 15 6.43 19.73 26.51
C LYS A 15 7.88 19.45 26.90
N ILE A 16 8.78 19.21 25.94
CA ILE A 16 10.22 19.09 26.20
C ILE A 16 10.74 20.39 26.83
N PHE A 17 10.37 21.54 26.29
CA PHE A 17 10.80 22.83 26.84
C PHE A 17 10.21 23.07 28.24
N GLN A 18 8.93 22.76 28.44
CA GLN A 18 8.30 22.80 29.76
C GLN A 18 9.06 21.93 30.78
N GLU A 19 9.42 20.71 30.39
CA GLU A 19 10.15 19.78 31.25
C GLU A 19 11.56 20.26 31.58
N ILE A 20 12.32 20.68 30.55
CA ILE A 20 13.71 21.15 30.72
C ILE A 20 13.78 22.39 31.62
N ILE A 21 12.82 23.31 31.52
CA ILE A 21 12.96 24.66 32.06
C ILE A 21 12.16 24.84 33.35
N ILE A 22 10.99 24.21 33.45
CA ILE A 22 10.05 24.43 34.56
C ILE A 22 9.98 23.21 35.46
N ASP A 23 9.77 22.02 34.90
CA ASP A 23 9.42 20.86 35.72
C ASP A 23 10.67 20.19 36.33
N ASN A 24 11.77 20.07 35.57
CA ASN A 24 13.00 19.38 36.00
C ASN A 24 14.30 20.12 35.63
N PRO A 25 14.48 21.41 35.98
CA PRO A 25 15.62 22.21 35.55
C PRO A 25 17.00 21.67 35.99
N ASP A 26 17.06 20.98 37.12
CA ASP A 26 18.33 20.46 37.67
C ASP A 26 18.87 19.23 36.92
N LEU A 27 18.04 18.54 36.14
CA LEU A 27 18.46 17.37 35.34
C LEU A 27 19.20 17.75 34.06
N TYR A 28 19.15 19.03 33.66
CA TYR A 28 19.66 19.48 32.37
C TYR A 28 20.84 20.46 32.54
N PRO A 29 22.05 20.13 32.04
CA PRO A 29 23.30 20.80 32.41
C PRO A 29 23.46 22.24 31.87
N LYS A 30 22.51 22.78 31.09
CA LYS A 30 22.60 24.13 30.52
C LYS A 30 21.60 25.08 31.16
N LYS A 31 22.12 26.16 31.75
CA LYS A 31 21.34 27.31 32.23
C LYS A 31 20.33 27.78 31.17
N GLU A 32 19.17 28.21 31.67
CA GLU A 32 18.12 28.83 30.88
C GLU A 32 18.67 30.00 30.04
N SER A 33 18.33 30.03 28.75
CA SER A 33 18.73 31.08 27.83
C SER A 33 17.55 31.97 27.45
N LYS A 34 17.82 33.17 26.93
CA LYS A 34 16.75 34.06 26.40
C LYS A 34 15.94 33.40 25.28
N LYS A 35 16.53 32.47 24.52
CA LYS A 35 15.85 31.72 23.46
C LYS A 35 14.87 30.70 24.05
N ASP A 36 15.19 30.12 25.20
CA ASP A 36 14.30 29.21 25.93
C ASP A 36 13.03 29.93 26.40
N GLN A 37 13.19 31.12 27.00
CA GLN A 37 12.06 31.96 27.43
C GLN A 37 11.16 32.36 26.25
N ALA A 38 11.77 32.79 25.14
CA ALA A 38 11.03 33.14 23.94
C ALA A 38 10.19 31.96 23.39
N ILE A 39 10.72 30.73 23.45
CA ILE A 39 10.00 29.54 23.00
C ILE A 39 8.84 29.21 23.95
N ILE A 40 9.06 29.24 25.26
CA ILE A 40 7.98 29.04 26.25
C ILE A 40 6.86 30.07 26.06
N GLU A 41 7.20 31.34 25.90
CA GLU A 41 6.22 32.41 25.65
C GLU A 41 5.45 32.19 24.34
N LEU A 42 6.13 31.69 23.31
CA LEU A 42 5.51 31.38 22.02
C LEU A 42 4.48 30.25 22.14
N VAL A 43 4.82 29.16 22.83
CA VAL A 43 3.95 27.99 22.96
C VAL A 43 2.81 28.17 23.96
N LYS A 44 2.93 29.10 24.92
CA LYS A 44 1.85 29.45 25.87
C LYS A 44 0.50 29.74 25.19
N ASN A 45 0.54 30.31 23.99
CA ASN A 45 -0.66 30.69 23.25
C ASN A 45 -0.99 29.72 22.09
N GLY A 46 -0.52 28.47 22.19
CA GLY A 46 -0.77 27.38 21.24
C GLY A 46 0.52 26.82 20.64
N ASN A 47 0.73 25.50 20.77
CA ASN A 47 1.97 24.83 20.38
C ASN A 47 2.29 24.96 18.87
N LEU A 48 1.27 24.98 18.02
CA LEU A 48 1.43 25.18 16.57
C LEU A 48 2.04 26.54 16.20
N LYS A 49 2.06 27.52 17.11
CA LYS A 49 2.76 28.79 16.87
C LYS A 49 4.25 28.61 16.68
N LEU A 50 4.81 27.53 17.24
CA LEU A 50 6.17 27.09 16.95
C LEU A 50 6.38 26.87 15.45
N LEU A 51 5.34 26.41 14.73
CA LEU A 51 5.35 26.22 13.28
C LEU A 51 4.90 27.49 12.52
N SER A 52 3.96 28.27 13.06
CA SER A 52 3.33 29.42 12.37
C SER A 52 4.15 30.72 12.43
N PHE A 53 4.98 30.92 13.47
CA PHE A 53 5.89 32.07 13.59
C PHE A 53 6.93 32.13 12.45
N LEU A 54 6.94 31.12 11.58
CA LEU A 54 7.96 30.78 10.60
C LEU A 54 7.55 31.06 9.14
N SER A 55 6.67 32.03 8.89
CA SER A 55 6.21 32.35 7.52
C SER A 55 7.28 32.96 6.58
N SER A 56 8.46 33.32 7.09
CA SER A 56 9.59 33.93 6.36
C SER A 56 10.94 33.31 6.79
N ASP A 57 11.89 33.15 5.87
CA ASP A 57 13.17 32.45 6.05
C ASP A 57 14.29 33.41 6.51
N THR A 58 14.27 33.80 7.79
CA THR A 58 15.26 34.74 8.37
C THR A 58 16.34 34.01 9.19
N GLN A 59 17.54 34.60 9.29
CA GLN A 59 18.65 34.06 10.08
C GLN A 59 18.26 33.76 11.54
N ALA A 60 17.54 34.68 12.19
CA ALA A 60 17.06 34.52 13.56
C ALA A 60 16.19 33.27 13.77
N LYS A 61 15.44 32.84 12.75
CA LYS A 61 14.59 31.64 12.82
C LYS A 61 15.37 30.35 12.64
N ARG A 62 16.39 30.34 11.77
CA ARG A 62 17.32 29.20 11.64
C ARG A 62 18.03 28.95 12.96
N GLU A 63 18.48 30.02 13.61
CA GLU A 63 19.09 29.93 14.94
C GLU A 63 18.11 29.47 16.03
N LEU A 64 16.80 29.76 15.90
CA LEU A 64 15.78 29.29 16.82
C LEU A 64 15.54 27.78 16.65
N TRP A 65 15.47 27.29 15.40
CA TRP A 65 15.36 25.85 15.14
C TRP A 65 16.61 25.07 15.52
N GLU A 66 17.80 25.61 15.26
CA GLU A 66 19.03 25.01 15.76
C GLU A 66 19.01 24.93 17.30
N HIS A 67 18.41 25.93 17.97
CA HIS A 67 18.22 25.88 19.43
C HIS A 67 17.19 24.80 19.86
N ILE A 68 16.06 24.68 19.16
CA ILE A 68 15.06 23.62 19.39
C ILE A 68 15.68 22.24 19.18
N GLU A 69 16.39 22.04 18.08
CA GLU A 69 17.12 20.80 17.75
C GLU A 69 18.09 20.43 18.88
N ASN A 70 18.90 21.39 19.35
CA ASN A 70 19.85 21.16 20.43
C ASN A 70 19.17 20.83 21.77
N ARG A 71 18.06 21.49 22.11
CA ARG A 71 17.31 21.23 23.36
C ARG A 71 16.59 19.88 23.29
N ALA A 72 15.99 19.54 22.16
CA ALA A 72 15.34 18.25 21.95
C ALA A 72 16.36 17.10 21.98
N TYR A 73 17.52 17.26 21.34
CA TYR A 73 18.61 16.27 21.42
C TYR A 73 19.10 16.10 22.86
N MET A 74 19.25 17.19 23.62
CA MET A 74 19.62 17.11 25.04
C MET A 74 18.60 16.33 25.84
N TRP A 75 17.32 16.65 25.69
CA TRP A 75 16.22 15.90 26.31
C TRP A 75 16.29 14.40 25.98
N TRP A 76 16.48 14.06 24.70
CA TRP A 76 16.62 12.68 24.28
C TRP A 76 17.81 12.00 24.97
N SER A 77 18.98 12.65 24.96
CA SER A 77 20.21 12.10 25.55
C SER A 77 20.17 11.91 27.07
N THR A 78 19.33 12.69 27.77
CA THR A 78 19.15 12.58 29.22
C THR A 78 18.20 11.45 29.58
N ASN A 79 17.13 11.25 28.78
CA ASN A 79 16.06 10.30 29.10
C ASN A 79 16.26 8.92 28.43
N TYR A 80 16.99 8.87 27.32
CA TYR A 80 17.12 7.69 26.47
C TYR A 80 18.57 7.51 25.97
N SER A 81 18.80 6.43 25.22
CA SER A 81 20.12 6.12 24.66
C SER A 81 20.56 7.15 23.60
N THR A 82 21.84 7.51 23.64
CA THR A 82 22.52 8.30 22.59
C THR A 82 23.13 7.43 21.49
N ALA A 83 23.13 6.11 21.67
CA ALA A 83 23.59 5.15 20.68
C ALA A 83 22.45 4.78 19.70
N GLY A 84 22.82 4.26 18.54
CA GLY A 84 21.88 3.82 17.51
C GLY A 84 21.41 4.94 16.59
N TYR A 85 20.31 4.70 15.88
CA TYR A 85 19.79 5.59 14.85
C TYR A 85 18.80 6.64 15.38
N ALA A 86 18.16 6.38 16.52
CA ALA A 86 17.10 7.23 17.07
C ALA A 86 17.45 8.73 17.20
N PRO A 87 18.64 9.13 17.69
CA PRO A 87 18.95 10.56 17.81
C PRO A 87 19.03 11.28 16.45
N GLU A 88 19.62 10.64 15.43
CA GLU A 88 19.70 11.23 14.09
C GLU A 88 18.33 11.22 13.40
N ILE A 89 17.52 10.18 13.59
CA ILE A 89 16.12 10.15 13.13
C ILE A 89 15.34 11.33 13.74
N PHE A 90 15.40 11.49 15.05
CA PHE A 90 14.67 12.55 15.76
C PHE A 90 15.09 13.94 15.27
N LYS A 91 16.39 14.15 15.10
CA LYS A 91 16.95 15.36 14.48
C LYS A 91 16.45 15.58 13.06
N GLY A 92 16.39 14.55 12.23
CA GLY A 92 15.82 14.61 10.89
C GLY A 92 14.36 15.04 10.88
N ILE A 93 13.54 14.48 11.77
CA ILE A 93 12.12 14.84 11.92
C ILE A 93 11.96 16.31 12.34
N ILE A 94 12.76 16.78 13.31
CA ILE A 94 12.77 18.19 13.75
C ILE A 94 13.16 19.10 12.58
N LYS A 95 14.23 18.78 11.85
CA LYS A 95 14.66 19.56 10.69
C LYS A 95 13.59 19.60 9.60
N PHE A 96 12.92 18.47 9.33
CA PHE A 96 11.80 18.42 8.37
C PHE A 96 10.71 19.44 8.74
N CYS A 97 10.32 19.50 10.02
CA CYS A 97 9.34 20.46 10.51
C CYS A 97 9.86 21.91 10.48
N GLY A 98 11.17 22.10 10.62
CA GLY A 98 11.80 23.42 10.62
C GLY A 98 11.96 24.09 9.27
N TYR A 99 12.01 23.32 8.18
CA TYR A 99 12.01 23.89 6.83
C TYR A 99 10.59 24.07 6.29
N ARG A 100 10.34 25.13 5.51
CA ARG A 100 9.08 25.33 4.77
C ARG A 100 9.23 25.10 3.26
N ALA A 101 10.41 25.40 2.73
CA ALA A 101 10.70 25.23 1.31
C ALA A 101 10.63 23.74 0.92
N ILE A 102 9.83 23.45 -0.11
CA ILE A 102 9.53 22.08 -0.58
C ILE A 102 10.82 21.34 -0.92
N ASP A 103 11.80 22.01 -1.52
CA ASP A 103 13.09 21.40 -1.87
C ASP A 103 13.86 20.88 -0.66
N TYR A 104 13.87 21.61 0.46
CA TYR A 104 14.56 21.21 1.68
C TYR A 104 13.82 20.06 2.37
N ARG A 105 12.48 20.16 2.45
CA ARG A 105 11.63 19.07 2.98
C ARG A 105 11.79 17.80 2.17
N ARG A 106 11.87 17.90 0.83
CA ARG A 106 12.12 16.76 -0.06
C ARG A 106 13.45 16.09 0.27
N ILE A 107 14.55 16.84 0.38
CA ILE A 107 15.86 16.26 0.72
C ILE A 107 15.81 15.48 2.03
N ILE A 108 15.19 16.04 3.07
CA ILE A 108 15.11 15.40 4.39
C ILE A 108 14.17 14.20 4.35
N ARG A 109 13.09 14.27 3.59
CA ARG A 109 12.16 13.16 3.42
C ARG A 109 12.81 11.98 2.71
N GLU A 110 13.54 12.22 1.61
CA GLU A 110 14.33 11.19 0.94
C GLU A 110 15.37 10.58 1.89
N TRP A 111 16.01 11.42 2.71
CA TRP A 111 16.93 10.95 3.73
C TRP A 111 16.23 10.11 4.81
N LEU A 112 15.09 10.53 5.35
CA LEU A 112 14.30 9.77 6.33
C LEU A 112 13.78 8.44 5.75
N ALA A 113 13.61 8.35 4.43
CA ALA A 113 13.28 7.10 3.74
C ALA A 113 14.48 6.20 3.44
N MET A 114 15.67 6.53 3.97
CA MET A 114 16.90 5.76 3.77
C MET A 114 17.30 5.65 2.29
N ASN A 115 17.00 6.68 1.48
CA ASN A 115 17.49 6.77 0.12
C ASN A 115 18.93 7.32 0.10
N ASP A 116 19.73 6.88 -0.90
CA ASP A 116 21.08 7.39 -1.11
C ASP A 116 21.02 8.82 -1.69
N VAL A 117 20.88 9.81 -0.80
CA VAL A 117 20.82 11.24 -1.18
C VAL A 117 22.22 11.77 -1.51
N PRO A 118 22.40 12.49 -2.64
CA PRO A 118 23.69 13.10 -2.99
C PRO A 118 24.23 14.02 -1.88
N GLN A 119 25.53 13.90 -1.57
CA GLN A 119 26.17 14.67 -0.48
C GLN A 119 25.98 16.19 -0.62
N LYS A 120 26.07 16.72 -1.84
CA LYS A 120 25.81 18.15 -2.13
C LYS A 120 24.42 18.62 -1.68
N LEU A 121 23.42 17.75 -1.65
CA LEU A 121 22.08 18.06 -1.15
C LEU A 121 22.01 17.92 0.37
N LEU A 122 22.65 16.90 0.95
CA LEU A 122 22.74 16.72 2.40
C LEU A 122 23.44 17.90 3.09
N ASP A 123 24.49 18.43 2.47
CA ASP A 123 25.21 19.62 2.97
C ASP A 123 24.28 20.85 3.06
N LYS A 124 23.28 20.97 2.18
CA LYS A 124 22.31 22.09 2.21
C LYS A 124 21.40 22.04 3.44
N VAL A 125 21.10 20.84 3.95
CA VAL A 125 20.23 20.63 5.12
C VAL A 125 21.02 20.34 6.40
N LYS A 126 22.36 20.30 6.33
CA LYS A 126 23.28 20.01 7.44
C LYS A 126 22.97 18.66 8.11
N ILE A 127 22.74 17.62 7.31
CA ILE A 127 22.54 16.24 7.79
C ILE A 127 23.65 15.37 7.22
N ALA A 128 24.13 14.40 8.01
CA ALA A 128 25.14 13.44 7.56
C ALA A 128 24.51 12.36 6.67
N SER A 129 25.29 11.77 5.77
CA SER A 129 24.85 10.59 5.04
C SER A 129 24.70 9.40 5.99
N TRP A 130 23.72 8.55 5.67
CA TRP A 130 23.58 7.24 6.27
C TRP A 130 24.85 6.40 6.04
N ASN A 131 25.27 5.63 7.05
CA ASN A 131 26.38 4.69 6.92
C ASN A 131 26.07 3.61 5.88
N LYS A 132 27.08 3.13 5.15
CA LYS A 132 26.90 2.22 3.99
C LYS A 132 26.28 0.85 4.34
N SER A 133 26.27 0.46 5.61
CA SER A 133 25.80 -0.83 6.14
C SER A 133 24.58 -0.67 7.05
N ILE A 134 23.61 0.13 6.63
CA ILE A 134 22.35 0.30 7.38
C ILE A 134 21.35 -0.78 7.01
N ASP A 135 20.79 -1.40 8.03
CA ASP A 135 19.61 -2.24 7.93
C ASP A 135 18.35 -1.36 7.99
N ARG A 136 17.51 -1.45 6.95
CA ARG A 136 16.27 -0.66 6.88
C ARG A 136 15.24 -1.12 7.89
N GLU A 137 15.21 -2.41 8.23
CA GLU A 137 14.25 -2.93 9.23
C GLU A 137 14.60 -2.41 10.61
N GLU A 138 15.87 -2.47 10.99
CA GLU A 138 16.38 -1.92 12.27
C GLU A 138 16.09 -0.42 12.37
N VAL A 139 16.37 0.34 11.31
CA VAL A 139 16.06 1.78 11.29
C VAL A 139 14.56 2.05 11.39
N THR A 140 13.72 1.25 10.70
CA THR A 140 12.26 1.42 10.75
C THR A 140 11.74 1.20 12.18
N LEU A 141 12.23 0.17 12.86
CA LEU A 141 11.89 -0.07 14.27
C LEU A 141 12.35 1.09 15.16
N GLU A 142 13.54 1.64 14.94
CA GLU A 142 14.03 2.82 15.67
C GLU A 142 13.18 4.08 15.40
N VAL A 143 12.70 4.28 14.16
CA VAL A 143 11.76 5.37 13.83
C VAL A 143 10.48 5.23 14.65
N LEU A 144 9.89 4.04 14.67
CA LEU A 144 8.65 3.81 15.41
C LEU A 144 8.88 3.96 16.92
N LYS A 145 10.03 3.52 17.46
CA LYS A 145 10.42 3.78 18.86
C LYS A 145 10.48 5.28 19.16
N VAL A 146 11.12 6.08 18.31
CA VAL A 146 11.15 7.56 18.45
C VAL A 146 9.75 8.12 18.53
N LEU A 147 8.85 7.72 17.61
CA LEU A 147 7.46 8.16 17.63
C LEU A 147 6.72 7.71 18.88
N GLY A 148 6.95 6.47 19.34
CA GLY A 148 6.39 5.92 20.58
C GLY A 148 6.81 6.72 21.82
N TYR A 149 8.08 7.07 21.94
CA TYR A 149 8.56 7.90 23.05
C TYR A 149 8.01 9.33 22.98
N LEU A 150 7.93 9.92 21.79
CA LEU A 150 7.29 11.24 21.62
C LEU A 150 5.79 11.21 21.96
N SER A 151 5.13 10.06 21.76
CA SER A 151 3.72 9.85 22.09
C SER A 151 3.46 9.96 23.60
N LEU A 152 4.43 9.58 24.47
CA LEU A 152 4.33 9.73 25.92
C LEU A 152 4.15 11.19 26.34
N LEU A 153 4.73 12.11 25.56
CA LEU A 153 4.55 13.53 25.80
C LEU A 153 3.16 13.99 25.37
N ASN A 154 2.57 13.50 24.29
CA ASN A 154 1.32 14.06 23.77
C ASN A 154 0.09 13.19 24.07
N GLY A 155 0.00 12.04 23.41
CA GLY A 155 -1.12 11.11 23.41
C GLY A 155 -0.72 9.85 22.64
N PRO A 156 -1.50 8.76 22.75
CA PRO A 156 -1.09 7.44 22.26
C PRO A 156 -0.86 7.41 20.74
N LEU A 157 0.15 6.64 20.32
CA LEU A 157 0.42 6.36 18.92
C LEU A 157 -0.54 5.29 18.42
N ILE A 158 -1.46 5.63 17.52
CA ILE A 158 -2.37 4.67 16.89
C ILE A 158 -1.79 4.27 15.53
N ILE A 159 -1.52 2.97 15.36
CA ILE A 159 -1.02 2.39 14.10
C ILE A 159 -2.10 1.46 13.56
N VAL A 160 -2.61 1.77 12.37
CA VAL A 160 -3.64 0.95 11.71
C VAL A 160 -3.01 0.31 10.49
N PHE A 161 -3.00 -1.01 10.46
CA PHE A 161 -2.67 -1.80 9.29
C PHE A 161 -3.97 -2.23 8.62
N ASP A 162 -4.14 -1.78 7.38
CA ASP A 162 -5.26 -2.11 6.52
C ASP A 162 -4.74 -2.86 5.28
N GLN A 163 -5.64 -3.48 4.50
CA GLN A 163 -5.28 -4.10 3.22
C GLN A 163 -4.21 -5.22 3.31
N LEU A 164 -4.33 -6.09 4.33
CA LEU A 164 -3.36 -7.15 4.60
C LEU A 164 -3.62 -8.44 3.80
N GLU A 165 -4.67 -8.50 3.01
CA GLU A 165 -5.11 -9.70 2.29
C GLU A 165 -4.07 -10.16 1.27
N GLY A 166 -3.39 -9.21 0.64
CA GLY A 166 -2.31 -9.48 -0.30
C GLY A 166 -1.10 -10.19 0.33
N LEU A 167 -0.91 -10.10 1.64
CA LEU A 167 0.18 -10.78 2.35
C LEU A 167 -0.08 -12.29 2.47
N GLY A 168 -1.33 -12.72 2.66
CA GLY A 168 -1.72 -14.13 2.83
C GLY A 168 -1.65 -14.97 1.55
N ARG A 169 -0.84 -14.62 0.57
CA ARG A 169 -0.64 -15.44 -0.63
C ARG A 169 0.52 -16.40 -0.40
N GLU A 170 0.46 -17.59 -1.02
CA GLU A 170 1.48 -18.64 -0.81
C GLU A 170 2.90 -18.15 -1.13
N TYR A 171 3.07 -17.36 -2.19
CA TYR A 171 4.37 -16.78 -2.55
C TYR A 171 4.87 -15.71 -1.55
N ASN A 172 4.02 -15.23 -0.64
CA ASN A 172 4.33 -14.21 0.36
C ASN A 172 4.54 -14.78 1.77
N GLN A 173 4.66 -16.10 1.95
CA GLN A 173 4.83 -16.72 3.28
C GLN A 173 5.97 -16.11 4.11
N ASN A 174 7.14 -15.90 3.49
CA ASN A 174 8.28 -15.25 4.17
C ASN A 174 7.93 -13.82 4.62
N LEU A 175 7.19 -13.08 3.80
CA LEU A 175 6.77 -11.71 4.13
C LEU A 175 5.75 -11.71 5.26
N VAL A 176 4.82 -12.66 5.29
CA VAL A 176 3.89 -12.86 6.41
C VAL A 176 4.67 -13.11 7.69
N HIS A 177 5.62 -14.06 7.67
CA HIS A 177 6.46 -14.35 8.82
C HIS A 177 7.24 -13.12 9.33
N SER A 178 7.93 -12.41 8.43
CA SER A 178 8.62 -11.15 8.75
C SER A 178 7.68 -10.09 9.32
N PHE A 179 6.45 -9.99 8.79
CA PHE A 179 5.43 -9.08 9.32
C PHE A 179 5.04 -9.44 10.76
N GLY A 180 4.82 -10.72 11.05
CA GLY A 180 4.51 -11.20 12.41
C GLY A 180 5.61 -10.85 13.41
N GLU A 181 6.88 -11.11 13.07
CA GLU A 181 8.03 -10.75 13.90
C GLU A 181 8.15 -9.23 14.09
N ALA A 182 7.96 -8.43 13.04
CA ALA A 182 7.99 -6.97 13.14
C ALA A 182 6.90 -6.43 14.07
N ILE A 183 5.68 -6.98 14.02
CA ILE A 183 4.59 -6.60 14.93
C ILE A 183 4.93 -6.94 16.38
N LYS A 184 5.52 -8.11 16.64
CA LYS A 184 5.99 -8.53 17.97
C LYS A 184 7.06 -7.59 18.52
N GLU A 185 8.02 -7.18 17.69
CA GLU A 185 9.04 -6.19 18.05
C GLU A 185 8.40 -4.83 18.37
N ILE A 186 7.43 -4.39 17.57
CA ILE A 186 6.67 -3.17 17.81
C ILE A 186 5.95 -3.22 19.17
N PHE A 187 5.21 -4.30 19.46
CA PHE A 187 4.52 -4.44 20.75
C PHE A 187 5.49 -4.46 21.95
N THR A 188 6.69 -4.98 21.75
CA THR A 188 7.70 -5.11 22.81
C THR A 188 8.38 -3.78 23.11
N HIS A 189 8.66 -2.98 22.08
CA HIS A 189 9.54 -1.82 22.21
C HIS A 189 8.85 -0.47 22.12
N ILE A 190 7.59 -0.40 21.67
CA ILE A 190 6.93 0.88 21.37
C ILE A 190 5.90 1.20 22.45
N PRO A 191 6.24 2.10 23.40
CA PRO A 191 5.34 2.42 24.49
C PRO A 191 4.15 3.24 24.01
N ASN A 192 3.06 3.20 24.80
CA ASN A 192 1.88 4.04 24.62
C ASN A 192 1.31 3.99 23.19
N SER A 193 1.24 2.78 22.64
CA SER A 193 0.75 2.53 21.29
C SER A 193 -0.52 1.65 21.29
N LEU A 194 -1.38 1.88 20.31
CA LEU A 194 -2.52 1.03 19.97
C LEU A 194 -2.34 0.57 18.53
N ILE A 195 -2.32 -0.74 18.31
CA ILE A 195 -2.17 -1.34 16.98
C ILE A 195 -3.49 -1.98 16.60
N ILE A 196 -3.98 -1.65 15.41
CA ILE A 196 -5.21 -2.19 14.85
C ILE A 196 -4.83 -2.90 13.55
N LEU A 197 -5.12 -4.20 13.47
CA LEU A 197 -5.03 -4.96 12.23
C LEU A 197 -6.45 -5.15 11.69
N ASN A 198 -6.69 -4.67 10.48
CA ASN A 198 -7.93 -4.93 9.75
C ASN A 198 -7.68 -6.05 8.75
N LEU A 199 -8.45 -7.14 8.86
CA LEU A 199 -8.31 -8.31 8.01
C LEU A 199 -9.59 -9.14 7.98
N PHE A 200 -9.81 -9.86 6.89
CA PHE A 200 -10.89 -10.83 6.82
C PHE A 200 -10.64 -12.06 7.72
N PRO A 201 -11.70 -12.70 8.27
CA PRO A 201 -11.56 -13.82 9.20
C PRO A 201 -10.77 -15.01 8.63
N ASP A 202 -10.96 -15.35 7.36
CA ASP A 202 -10.23 -16.43 6.68
C ASP A 202 -8.73 -16.14 6.57
N ARG A 203 -8.36 -14.86 6.34
CA ARG A 203 -6.96 -14.42 6.34
C ARG A 203 -6.34 -14.50 7.72
N TRP A 204 -7.10 -14.17 8.76
CA TRP A 204 -6.63 -14.33 10.13
C TRP A 204 -6.32 -15.79 10.45
N GLU A 205 -7.24 -16.70 10.12
CA GLU A 205 -7.03 -18.15 10.29
C GLU A 205 -5.79 -18.66 9.54
N GLN A 206 -5.50 -18.08 8.37
CA GLN A 206 -4.29 -18.40 7.62
C GLN A 206 -3.04 -17.88 8.33
N PHE A 207 -3.03 -16.62 8.77
CA PHE A 207 -1.88 -16.03 9.47
C PHE A 207 -1.55 -16.78 10.76
N GLN A 208 -2.57 -17.24 11.49
CA GLN A 208 -2.39 -18.06 12.70
C GLN A 208 -1.64 -19.37 12.45
N LYS A 209 -1.63 -19.89 11.21
CA LYS A 209 -0.85 -21.09 10.86
C LYS A 209 0.61 -20.80 10.58
N GLU A 210 0.93 -19.57 10.17
CA GLU A 210 2.30 -19.13 9.85
C GLU A 210 2.99 -18.45 11.04
N PHE A 211 2.21 -17.91 11.99
CA PHE A 211 2.71 -17.26 13.19
C PHE A 211 3.00 -18.23 14.32
N ASP A 212 3.99 -17.89 15.15
CA ASP A 212 4.18 -18.58 16.43
C ASP A 212 3.11 -18.15 17.45
N ASP A 213 2.92 -18.97 18.49
CA ASP A 213 1.93 -18.69 19.54
C ASP A 213 2.15 -17.33 20.22
N SER A 214 3.40 -16.85 20.29
CA SER A 214 3.73 -15.58 20.94
C SER A 214 3.24 -14.37 20.14
N ILE A 215 3.31 -14.45 18.81
CA ILE A 215 2.78 -13.43 17.89
C ILE A 215 1.25 -13.46 17.94
N VAL A 216 0.66 -14.66 17.88
CA VAL A 216 -0.80 -14.82 17.94
C VAL A 216 -1.32 -14.21 19.24
N ASP A 217 -0.78 -14.58 20.39
CA ASP A 217 -1.19 -14.05 21.71
C ASP A 217 -1.08 -12.52 21.79
N ARG A 218 -0.06 -11.93 21.18
CA ARG A 218 0.14 -10.47 21.14
C ARG A 218 -0.90 -9.77 20.28
N ILE A 219 -1.21 -10.33 19.11
CA ILE A 219 -2.15 -9.75 18.15
C ILE A 219 -3.60 -9.97 18.61
N SER A 220 -3.93 -11.16 19.11
CA SER A 220 -5.29 -11.54 19.49
C SER A 220 -5.70 -11.12 20.90
N GLN A 221 -5.03 -10.12 21.49
CA GLN A 221 -5.41 -9.57 22.80
C GLN A 221 -6.86 -9.09 22.81
N CYS A 222 -7.33 -8.53 21.69
CA CYS A 222 -8.71 -8.12 21.49
C CYS A 222 -9.12 -8.40 20.05
N GLN A 223 -10.09 -9.28 19.84
CA GLN A 223 -10.66 -9.58 18.52
C GLN A 223 -12.07 -9.02 18.44
N VAL A 224 -12.32 -8.22 17.41
CA VAL A 224 -13.63 -7.65 17.12
C VAL A 224 -14.09 -8.16 15.77
N PHE A 225 -15.12 -9.00 15.77
CA PHE A 225 -15.72 -9.53 14.54
C PHE A 225 -16.81 -8.60 14.03
N LEU A 226 -16.66 -8.14 12.79
CA LEU A 226 -17.67 -7.33 12.10
C LEU A 226 -18.48 -8.22 11.15
N HIS A 227 -19.78 -8.32 11.42
CA HIS A 227 -20.71 -9.07 10.58
C HIS A 227 -21.41 -8.17 9.57
N LYS A 228 -21.93 -8.77 8.48
CA LYS A 228 -22.77 -8.06 7.52
C LYS A 228 -23.96 -7.42 8.27
N PRO A 229 -24.22 -6.11 8.11
CA PRO A 229 -25.38 -5.47 8.73
C PRO A 229 -26.68 -6.11 8.23
N SER A 230 -27.72 -6.09 9.08
CA SER A 230 -29.06 -6.54 8.67
C SER A 230 -29.64 -5.64 7.57
N GLU A 231 -30.66 -6.11 6.84
CA GLU A 231 -31.36 -5.29 5.85
C GLU A 231 -31.88 -3.97 6.44
N GLU A 232 -32.41 -3.99 7.66
CA GLU A 232 -32.85 -2.80 8.38
C GLU A 232 -31.70 -1.81 8.62
N GLN A 233 -30.52 -2.30 9.01
CA GLN A 233 -29.33 -1.46 9.19
C GLN A 233 -28.81 -0.91 7.86
N LEU A 234 -28.86 -1.70 6.79
CA LEU A 234 -28.48 -1.27 5.43
C LEU A 234 -29.41 -0.18 4.92
N ILE A 235 -30.73 -0.33 5.13
CA ILE A 235 -31.74 0.71 4.87
C ILE A 235 -31.44 1.96 5.70
N ALA A 236 -31.09 1.82 6.98
CA ALA A 236 -30.71 2.97 7.82
C ALA A 236 -29.45 3.69 7.27
N ILE A 237 -28.43 2.95 6.83
CA ILE A 237 -27.22 3.52 6.21
C ILE A 237 -27.56 4.30 4.94
N LEU A 238 -28.42 3.74 4.08
CA LEU A 238 -28.87 4.40 2.85
C LEU A 238 -29.70 5.66 3.16
N ASN A 239 -30.59 5.60 4.15
CA ASN A 239 -31.36 6.75 4.61
C ASN A 239 -30.47 7.86 5.19
N GLU A 240 -29.40 7.52 5.93
CA GLU A 240 -28.42 8.52 6.39
C GLU A 240 -27.73 9.23 5.21
N LYS A 241 -27.40 8.49 4.14
CA LYS A 241 -26.84 9.09 2.91
C LYS A 241 -27.86 9.99 2.20
N SER A 242 -29.13 9.58 2.14
CA SER A 242 -30.19 10.34 1.48
C SER A 242 -30.66 11.58 2.27
N LYS A 243 -30.28 11.74 3.54
CA LYS A 243 -30.50 13.01 4.27
C LYS A 243 -29.94 14.23 3.55
N SER A 244 -28.85 14.06 2.81
CA SER A 244 -28.25 15.14 1.99
C SER A 244 -29.22 15.73 0.96
N ILE A 245 -30.20 14.95 0.52
CA ILE A 245 -31.25 15.33 -0.44
C ILE A 245 -32.64 15.41 0.19
N ASN A 246 -32.72 15.25 1.52
CA ASN A 246 -33.94 15.38 2.34
C ASN A 246 -35.10 14.48 1.89
N LEU A 247 -34.78 13.29 1.37
CA LEU A 247 -35.72 12.26 0.93
C LEU A 247 -35.37 10.91 1.58
N SER A 248 -36.35 10.07 1.86
CA SER A 248 -36.11 8.68 2.29
C SER A 248 -35.89 7.78 1.09
N ILE A 249 -35.17 6.67 1.26
CA ILE A 249 -34.93 5.73 0.14
C ILE A 249 -36.22 5.13 -0.42
N GLU A 250 -37.25 4.94 0.39
CA GLU A 250 -38.57 4.47 -0.05
C GLU A 250 -39.32 5.50 -0.90
N GLN A 251 -38.93 6.78 -0.83
CA GLN A 251 -39.44 7.84 -1.70
C GLN A 251 -38.68 7.92 -3.03
N ILE A 252 -37.44 7.43 -3.07
CA ILE A 252 -36.55 7.50 -4.24
C ILE A 252 -36.68 6.23 -5.09
N PHE A 253 -36.72 5.07 -4.44
CA PHE A 253 -36.66 3.75 -5.06
C PHE A 253 -37.95 2.96 -4.84
N THR A 254 -38.30 2.13 -5.81
CA THR A 254 -39.37 1.15 -5.71
C THR A 254 -38.93 -0.04 -4.84
N PRO A 255 -39.87 -0.82 -4.27
CA PRO A 255 -39.53 -2.00 -3.47
C PRO A 255 -38.64 -3.01 -4.22
N GLN A 256 -38.84 -3.18 -5.53
CA GLN A 256 -38.02 -4.07 -6.37
C GLN A 256 -36.59 -3.56 -6.53
N GLU A 257 -36.42 -2.25 -6.70
CA GLU A 257 -35.10 -1.61 -6.77
C GLU A 257 -34.38 -1.70 -5.43
N ILE A 258 -35.08 -1.50 -4.31
CA ILE A 258 -34.51 -1.65 -2.95
C ILE A 258 -34.01 -3.08 -2.75
N GLN A 259 -34.82 -4.09 -3.08
CA GLN A 259 -34.41 -5.49 -2.97
C GLN A 259 -33.16 -5.78 -3.81
N ARG A 260 -33.08 -5.23 -5.02
CA ARG A 260 -31.92 -5.39 -5.90
C ARG A 260 -30.68 -4.66 -5.37
N ILE A 261 -30.84 -3.46 -4.83
CA ILE A 261 -29.78 -2.70 -4.15
C ILE A 261 -29.23 -3.51 -2.98
N LEU A 262 -30.10 -4.04 -2.12
CA LEU A 262 -29.72 -4.79 -0.91
C LEU A 262 -29.16 -6.20 -1.22
N SER A 263 -29.43 -6.76 -2.39
CA SER A 263 -28.94 -8.07 -2.82
C SER A 263 -27.41 -8.13 -3.01
N LYS A 264 -26.72 -6.98 -3.08
CA LYS A 264 -25.27 -6.92 -3.25
C LYS A 264 -24.52 -7.42 -2.02
N ASN A 265 -23.30 -7.91 -2.26
CA ASN A 265 -22.51 -8.62 -1.25
C ASN A 265 -21.88 -7.67 -0.22
N SER A 266 -21.45 -6.47 -0.63
CA SER A 266 -20.78 -5.49 0.21
C SER A 266 -21.59 -4.20 0.38
N ILE A 267 -21.42 -3.52 1.53
CA ILE A 267 -22.06 -2.21 1.80
C ILE A 267 -21.69 -1.19 0.71
N ARG A 268 -20.45 -1.23 0.21
CA ARG A 268 -19.98 -0.36 -0.88
C ARG A 268 -20.76 -0.62 -2.17
N SER A 269 -20.91 -1.88 -2.59
CA SER A 269 -21.68 -2.24 -3.78
C SER A 269 -23.17 -1.89 -3.65
N ILE A 270 -23.73 -2.00 -2.43
CA ILE A 270 -25.09 -1.54 -2.13
C ILE A 270 -25.21 -0.01 -2.34
N ILE A 271 -24.30 0.78 -1.76
CA ILE A 271 -24.31 2.25 -1.89
C ILE A 271 -24.10 2.68 -3.34
N ASN A 272 -23.17 2.05 -4.06
CA ASN A 272 -22.91 2.35 -5.48
C ASN A 272 -24.12 2.01 -6.35
N SER A 273 -24.75 0.84 -6.13
CA SER A 273 -25.97 0.48 -6.85
C SER A 273 -27.10 1.48 -6.58
N ALA A 274 -27.25 1.94 -5.34
CA ALA A 274 -28.23 2.99 -5.01
C ALA A 274 -27.91 4.31 -5.72
N ALA A 275 -26.64 4.72 -5.78
CA ALA A 275 -26.21 5.91 -6.50
C ALA A 275 -26.50 5.81 -8.01
N ASP A 276 -26.28 4.64 -8.61
CA ASP A 276 -26.57 4.40 -10.03
C ASP A 276 -28.07 4.50 -10.33
N PHE A 277 -28.92 3.88 -9.50
CA PHE A 277 -30.37 4.03 -9.63
C PHE A 277 -30.82 5.48 -9.42
N TYR A 278 -30.22 6.21 -8.48
CA TYR A 278 -30.52 7.62 -8.25
C TYR A 278 -30.16 8.49 -9.46
N ASN A 279 -28.95 8.32 -9.99
CA ASN A 279 -28.46 9.04 -11.16
C ASN A 279 -29.31 8.74 -12.41
N TYR A 280 -29.77 7.50 -12.56
CA TYR A 280 -30.71 7.13 -13.60
C TYR A 280 -32.04 7.87 -13.50
N LYS A 281 -32.64 7.93 -12.30
CA LYS A 281 -33.95 8.56 -12.09
C LYS A 281 -33.93 10.09 -12.16
N ILE A 282 -32.90 10.71 -11.58
CA ILE A 282 -32.87 12.17 -11.38
C ILE A 282 -32.11 12.87 -12.51
N HIS A 283 -31.01 12.27 -12.97
CA HIS A 283 -30.11 12.90 -13.94
C HIS A 283 -30.20 12.28 -15.34
N ASN A 284 -31.10 11.31 -15.55
CA ASN A 284 -31.23 10.55 -16.80
C ASN A 284 -29.88 9.95 -17.28
N ILE A 285 -28.98 9.65 -16.35
CA ILE A 285 -27.73 8.97 -16.65
C ILE A 285 -28.06 7.50 -16.91
N PRO A 286 -27.69 6.91 -18.05
CA PRO A 286 -28.06 5.53 -18.36
C PRO A 286 -27.63 4.59 -17.24
N LEU A 287 -28.59 3.79 -16.74
CA LEU A 287 -28.31 2.78 -15.74
C LEU A 287 -27.24 1.82 -16.30
N PRO A 288 -26.20 1.47 -15.53
CA PRO A 288 -25.24 0.47 -15.96
C PRO A 288 -25.92 -0.83 -16.37
N ASP A 289 -25.37 -1.48 -17.39
CA ASP A 289 -25.98 -2.65 -18.03
C ASP A 289 -26.22 -3.81 -17.05
N TYR A 290 -25.34 -3.99 -16.05
CA TYR A 290 -25.48 -4.95 -14.94
C TYR A 290 -26.69 -4.68 -14.00
N LEU A 291 -27.27 -3.49 -14.07
CA LEU A 291 -28.48 -3.09 -13.34
C LEU A 291 -29.73 -3.00 -14.24
N LYS A 292 -29.59 -3.08 -15.57
CA LYS A 292 -30.72 -3.01 -16.51
C LYS A 292 -31.62 -4.24 -16.37
N ILE A 293 -32.94 -3.99 -16.45
CA ILE A 293 -33.97 -5.02 -16.49
C ILE A 293 -34.08 -5.48 -17.95
N ASP A 294 -33.75 -6.74 -18.24
CA ASP A 294 -34.22 -7.36 -19.48
C ASP A 294 -35.73 -7.54 -19.37
N THR A 295 -36.47 -6.61 -19.96
CA THR A 295 -37.93 -6.71 -20.12
C THR A 295 -38.33 -7.71 -21.21
N ASN A 296 -37.36 -8.36 -21.86
CA ASN A 296 -37.56 -9.29 -22.98
C ASN A 296 -36.85 -10.65 -22.80
N SER A 297 -36.69 -11.15 -21.58
CA SER A 297 -36.33 -12.56 -21.39
C SER A 297 -37.57 -13.43 -21.62
N GLN A 298 -37.88 -13.71 -22.89
CA GLN A 298 -38.55 -14.97 -23.18
C GLN A 298 -37.72 -16.09 -22.55
N THR A 299 -38.40 -16.90 -21.75
CA THR A 299 -37.86 -18.01 -21.00
C THR A 299 -37.29 -19.04 -21.98
N THR A 300 -36.03 -18.89 -22.40
CA THR A 300 -35.26 -20.01 -22.92
C THR A 300 -34.62 -20.72 -21.74
N LEU A 301 -35.27 -21.80 -21.32
CA LEU A 301 -34.66 -22.88 -20.55
C LEU A 301 -33.42 -23.37 -21.31
N GLN A 302 -32.26 -22.79 -21.02
CA GLN A 302 -31.00 -23.46 -21.30
C GLN A 302 -30.78 -24.46 -20.17
N ASN A 303 -30.96 -25.74 -20.51
CA ASN A 303 -30.60 -26.86 -19.69
C ASN A 303 -29.10 -26.79 -19.36
N ASN A 304 -28.76 -26.21 -18.21
CA ASN A 304 -27.46 -26.41 -17.59
C ASN A 304 -27.35 -27.90 -17.25
N SER A 305 -26.64 -28.65 -18.09
CA SER A 305 -26.40 -30.09 -17.97
C SER A 305 -25.63 -30.52 -16.71
N ASN A 306 -25.36 -29.60 -15.77
CA ASN A 306 -24.62 -29.86 -14.54
C ASN A 306 -25.49 -29.81 -13.26
N LEU A 307 -26.72 -29.28 -13.32
CA LEU A 307 -27.64 -29.28 -12.16
C LEU A 307 -28.28 -30.65 -11.87
N PRO A 308 -28.69 -31.46 -12.88
CA PRO A 308 -29.20 -32.81 -12.64
C PRO A 308 -28.13 -33.72 -12.03
N ASN A 309 -26.85 -33.52 -12.39
CA ASN A 309 -25.73 -34.29 -11.88
C ASN A 309 -25.51 -34.03 -10.39
N LEU A 310 -25.50 -32.77 -9.94
CA LEU A 310 -25.34 -32.42 -8.53
C LEU A 310 -26.50 -32.94 -7.65
N ALA A 311 -27.73 -32.87 -8.16
CA ALA A 311 -28.90 -33.42 -7.47
C ALA A 311 -28.85 -34.96 -7.40
N SER A 312 -28.31 -35.60 -8.44
CA SER A 312 -28.08 -37.05 -8.46
C SER A 312 -26.95 -37.47 -7.51
N ASP A 313 -25.89 -36.66 -7.39
CA ASP A 313 -24.75 -36.91 -6.51
C ASP A 313 -25.17 -36.78 -5.04
N ILE A 314 -25.96 -35.74 -4.70
CA ILE A 314 -26.54 -35.58 -3.36
C ILE A 314 -27.48 -36.75 -3.02
N LYS A 315 -28.24 -37.25 -4.00
CA LYS A 315 -29.11 -38.42 -3.81
C LYS A 315 -28.31 -39.70 -3.58
N GLN A 316 -27.23 -39.92 -4.33
CA GLN A 316 -26.31 -41.05 -4.15
C GLN A 316 -25.58 -41.00 -2.80
N ILE A 317 -25.14 -39.82 -2.38
CA ILE A 317 -24.52 -39.61 -1.06
C ILE A 317 -25.53 -39.94 0.05
N LYS A 318 -26.79 -39.52 -0.08
CA LYS A 318 -27.84 -39.85 0.89
C LYS A 318 -28.11 -41.36 0.97
N GLU A 319 -28.18 -42.06 -0.15
CA GLU A 319 -28.34 -43.52 -0.17
C GLU A 319 -27.14 -44.26 0.44
N LEU A 320 -25.92 -43.77 0.22
CA LEU A 320 -24.71 -44.33 0.85
C LEU A 320 -24.70 -44.11 2.36
N VAL A 321 -25.07 -42.91 2.82
CA VAL A 321 -25.17 -42.59 4.26
C VAL A 321 -26.25 -43.42 4.94
N LEU A 322 -27.42 -43.62 4.30
CA LEU A 322 -28.49 -44.47 4.83
C LEU A 322 -28.06 -45.95 4.90
N LYS A 323 -27.36 -46.47 3.90
CA LYS A 323 -26.79 -47.84 3.92
C LYS A 323 -25.71 -48.02 5.00
N ILE A 324 -24.93 -46.98 5.27
CA ILE A 324 -23.94 -46.99 6.36
C ILE A 324 -24.64 -46.93 7.72
N ALA A 325 -25.69 -46.11 7.87
CA ALA A 325 -26.48 -46.01 9.10
C ALA A 325 -27.22 -47.34 9.42
N GLU A 326 -27.79 -48.01 8.41
CA GLU A 326 -28.40 -49.35 8.56
C GLU A 326 -27.37 -50.40 8.98
N LYS A 327 -26.14 -50.37 8.43
CA LYS A 327 -25.06 -51.28 8.82
C LYS A 327 -24.53 -51.03 10.24
N LEU A 328 -24.70 -49.82 10.77
CA LEU A 328 -24.18 -49.40 12.08
C LEU A 328 -25.27 -49.35 13.17
N ASN A 329 -26.52 -49.72 12.86
CA ASN A 329 -27.66 -49.69 13.80
C ASN A 329 -27.86 -48.31 14.47
N ILE A 330 -27.63 -47.24 13.70
CA ILE A 330 -27.81 -45.86 14.17
C ILE A 330 -29.21 -45.40 13.73
N GLU A 331 -30.12 -45.21 14.68
CA GLU A 331 -31.40 -44.52 14.44
C GLU A 331 -31.12 -43.08 14.01
N SER A 332 -31.34 -42.76 12.74
CA SER A 332 -31.13 -41.41 12.19
C SER A 332 -32.46 -40.74 11.87
N ASN A 333 -32.92 -39.87 12.76
CA ASN A 333 -33.96 -38.88 12.47
C ASN A 333 -33.32 -37.71 11.71
N LEU A 334 -33.19 -37.84 10.39
CA LEU A 334 -32.80 -36.76 9.49
C LEU A 334 -34.02 -36.27 8.71
N GLU A 335 -34.90 -35.53 9.37
CA GLU A 335 -35.84 -34.63 8.69
C GLU A 335 -35.17 -33.28 8.46
N VAL A 336 -34.75 -33.03 7.22
CA VAL A 336 -34.43 -31.67 6.77
C VAL A 336 -35.72 -31.07 6.21
N LYS A 337 -36.26 -30.06 6.91
CA LYS A 337 -37.20 -29.10 6.31
C LYS A 337 -36.43 -28.32 5.24
N ILE A 338 -36.66 -28.65 3.98
CA ILE A 338 -36.26 -27.79 2.87
C ILE A 338 -37.27 -26.64 2.85
N GLU A 339 -36.95 -25.53 3.53
CA GLU A 339 -37.60 -24.26 3.22
C GLU A 339 -37.16 -23.85 1.81
N GLN A 340 -38.01 -24.15 0.83
CA GLN A 340 -37.93 -23.56 -0.50
C GLN A 340 -38.34 -22.09 -0.39
N ASN A 341 -37.42 -21.21 0.01
CA ASN A 341 -37.51 -19.77 -0.22
C ASN A 341 -36.11 -19.16 -0.22
N SER A 342 -35.38 -19.45 -1.29
CA SER A 342 -34.21 -18.67 -1.71
C SER A 342 -34.15 -18.79 -3.22
N GLU A 343 -34.93 -17.96 -3.92
CA GLU A 343 -34.68 -17.73 -5.35
C GLU A 343 -33.34 -17.01 -5.45
N THR A 344 -32.27 -17.77 -5.67
CA THR A 344 -30.97 -17.20 -6.03
C THR A 344 -31.08 -16.72 -7.47
N TYR A 345 -31.25 -15.42 -7.66
CA TYR A 345 -31.19 -14.77 -8.97
C TYR A 345 -29.75 -14.87 -9.49
N ILE A 346 -29.47 -15.85 -10.36
CA ILE A 346 -28.21 -15.90 -11.11
C ILE A 346 -28.36 -14.94 -12.29
N TYR A 347 -27.85 -13.72 -12.14
CA TYR A 347 -27.62 -12.81 -13.27
C TYR A 347 -26.43 -13.35 -14.07
N GLN A 348 -26.64 -13.66 -15.36
CA GLN A 348 -25.53 -13.85 -16.30
C GLN A 348 -25.14 -12.46 -16.82
N GLU A 349 -24.14 -11.82 -16.20
CA GLU A 349 -23.54 -10.59 -16.72
C GLU A 349 -22.81 -10.91 -18.04
N THR A 350 -23.02 -10.10 -19.08
CA THR A 350 -22.39 -10.32 -20.39
C THR A 350 -20.94 -9.82 -20.38
N GLN A 351 -20.07 -10.42 -21.21
CA GLN A 351 -18.66 -10.04 -21.31
C GLN A 351 -18.44 -8.56 -21.73
N ALA A 352 -19.42 -7.95 -22.41
CA ALA A 352 -19.40 -6.53 -22.75
C ALA A 352 -19.58 -5.62 -21.52
N ASP A 353 -20.34 -6.07 -20.52
CA ASP A 353 -20.62 -5.32 -19.29
C ASP A 353 -19.40 -5.30 -18.36
N PHE A 354 -18.69 -6.42 -18.25
CA PHE A 354 -17.43 -6.52 -17.48
C PHE A 354 -16.32 -5.63 -18.03
N ASN A 355 -16.14 -5.63 -19.36
CA ASN A 355 -15.14 -4.77 -20.01
C ASN A 355 -15.37 -3.28 -19.71
N LYS A 356 -16.64 -2.88 -19.63
CA LYS A 356 -17.04 -1.51 -19.31
C LYS A 356 -16.80 -1.18 -17.83
N ILE A 357 -17.18 -2.05 -16.91
CA ILE A 357 -16.94 -1.87 -15.47
C ILE A 357 -15.45 -1.70 -15.17
N ILE A 358 -14.61 -2.57 -15.73
CA ILE A 358 -13.16 -2.49 -15.58
C ILE A 358 -12.60 -1.25 -16.29
N GLY A 359 -13.13 -0.91 -17.47
CA GLY A 359 -12.78 0.29 -18.21
C GLY A 359 -13.04 1.60 -17.44
N ASP A 360 -14.20 1.70 -16.79
CA ASP A 360 -14.63 2.84 -15.98
C ASP A 360 -13.78 2.94 -14.70
N TYR A 361 -13.53 1.82 -14.04
CA TYR A 361 -12.60 1.74 -12.90
C TYR A 361 -11.21 2.25 -13.28
N LEU A 362 -10.65 1.79 -14.40
CA LEU A 362 -9.33 2.21 -14.88
C LEU A 362 -9.29 3.71 -15.17
N ASN A 363 -10.35 4.28 -15.75
CA ASN A 363 -10.44 5.71 -16.00
C ASN A 363 -10.42 6.53 -14.70
N GLN A 364 -11.23 6.12 -13.73
CA GLN A 364 -11.33 6.80 -12.44
C GLN A 364 -10.01 6.74 -11.68
N LYS A 365 -9.39 5.55 -11.61
CA LYS A 365 -8.11 5.37 -10.92
C LYS A 365 -6.96 6.07 -11.62
N TYR A 366 -6.95 6.09 -12.96
CA TYR A 366 -5.97 6.87 -13.72
C TYR A 366 -6.02 8.35 -13.32
N GLN A 367 -7.20 8.95 -13.28
CA GLN A 367 -7.36 10.36 -12.88
C GLN A 367 -6.89 10.60 -11.44
N GLN A 368 -7.23 9.70 -10.50
CA GLN A 368 -6.77 9.79 -9.12
C GLN A 368 -5.23 9.73 -9.02
N ILE A 369 -4.61 8.75 -9.67
CA ILE A 369 -3.14 8.60 -9.67
C ILE A 369 -2.48 9.79 -10.37
N GLU A 370 -3.11 10.35 -11.40
CA GLU A 370 -2.62 11.55 -12.09
C GLU A 370 -2.61 12.80 -11.20
N GLU A 371 -3.64 12.98 -10.37
CA GLU A 371 -3.70 14.04 -9.36
C GLU A 371 -2.58 13.85 -8.32
N GLU A 372 -2.43 12.63 -7.80
CA GLU A 372 -1.40 12.25 -6.83
C GLU A 372 0.03 12.34 -7.40
N TYR A 373 0.22 12.15 -8.71
CA TYR A 373 1.54 12.24 -9.36
C TYR A 373 2.18 13.62 -9.18
N SER A 374 1.35 14.66 -9.12
CA SER A 374 1.79 16.05 -8.89
C SER A 374 2.21 16.29 -7.44
N GLU A 375 1.84 15.40 -6.54
CA GLU A 375 2.27 15.44 -5.15
C GLU A 375 3.70 14.92 -4.99
N SER A 376 4.33 15.35 -3.91
CA SER A 376 5.71 14.99 -3.63
C SER A 376 5.75 13.60 -3.00
N GLN A 377 5.93 12.56 -3.80
CA GLN A 377 6.06 11.17 -3.36
C GLN A 377 7.52 10.76 -3.12
N ILE A 378 7.75 9.75 -2.28
CA ILE A 378 9.05 9.09 -2.11
C ILE A 378 9.07 7.90 -3.06
N ILE A 379 10.09 7.80 -3.89
CA ILE A 379 10.22 6.74 -4.90
C ILE A 379 11.47 5.96 -4.57
N THR A 380 11.35 4.65 -4.42
CA THR A 380 12.47 3.78 -4.06
C THR A 380 12.55 2.60 -5.02
N SER A 381 13.77 2.20 -5.38
CA SER A 381 13.99 1.04 -6.26
C SER A 381 13.41 -0.24 -5.67
N SER A 382 13.43 -0.38 -4.34
CA SER A 382 12.88 -1.53 -3.62
C SER A 382 11.36 -1.61 -3.69
N ASP A 383 10.66 -0.47 -3.56
CA ASP A 383 9.19 -0.41 -3.66
C ASP A 383 8.75 -0.82 -5.07
N ASP A 384 9.35 -0.23 -6.10
CA ASP A 384 9.00 -0.54 -7.48
C ASP A 384 9.39 -1.97 -7.88
N ARG A 385 10.48 -2.54 -7.33
CA ARG A 385 10.79 -3.96 -7.46
C ARG A 385 9.74 -4.85 -6.80
N GLY A 386 9.22 -4.47 -5.62
CA GLY A 386 8.14 -5.20 -4.95
C GLY A 386 6.82 -5.15 -5.72
N LYS A 387 6.45 -3.99 -6.25
CA LYS A 387 5.30 -3.83 -7.16
C LYS A 387 5.45 -4.69 -8.42
N LEU A 388 6.63 -4.69 -9.02
CA LEU A 388 6.95 -5.49 -10.20
C LEU A 388 6.81 -6.99 -9.92
N GLU A 389 7.34 -7.46 -8.80
CA GLU A 389 7.21 -8.85 -8.37
C GLU A 389 5.73 -9.24 -8.18
N LYS A 390 4.95 -8.38 -7.51
CA LYS A 390 3.51 -8.57 -7.34
C LYS A 390 2.76 -8.66 -8.68
N ILE A 391 3.14 -7.82 -9.64
CA ILE A 391 2.58 -7.81 -10.99
C ILE A 391 2.85 -9.14 -11.69
N PHE A 392 4.11 -9.56 -11.75
CA PHE A 392 4.48 -10.79 -12.46
C PHE A 392 4.04 -12.07 -11.75
N GLU A 393 3.95 -12.08 -10.42
CA GLU A 393 3.29 -13.16 -9.67
C GLU A 393 1.81 -13.25 -10.03
N SER A 394 1.13 -12.11 -10.18
CA SER A 394 -0.29 -12.09 -10.57
C SER A 394 -0.49 -12.55 -12.01
N LEU A 395 0.45 -12.27 -12.92
CA LEU A 395 0.41 -12.75 -14.31
C LEU A 395 0.55 -14.27 -14.43
N LYS A 396 1.00 -14.99 -13.39
CA LYS A 396 1.01 -16.46 -13.39
C LYS A 396 -0.38 -17.08 -13.51
N ILE A 397 -1.44 -16.33 -13.19
CA ILE A 397 -2.83 -16.79 -13.43
C ILE A 397 -3.12 -16.96 -14.93
N ILE A 398 -2.46 -16.17 -15.77
CA ILE A 398 -2.56 -16.23 -17.24
C ILE A 398 -1.52 -17.21 -17.79
N GLN A 399 -0.28 -17.11 -17.30
CA GLN A 399 0.83 -17.96 -17.74
C GLN A 399 1.56 -18.59 -16.55
N SER A 400 1.16 -19.81 -16.18
CA SER A 400 1.68 -20.50 -14.99
C SER A 400 3.15 -20.92 -15.10
N SER A 401 3.74 -20.92 -16.30
CA SER A 401 5.13 -21.30 -16.53
C SER A 401 6.15 -20.20 -16.20
N LEU A 402 5.69 -18.96 -15.94
CA LEU A 402 6.57 -17.85 -15.56
C LEU A 402 7.33 -18.17 -14.28
N LYS A 403 8.66 -17.99 -14.31
CA LYS A 403 9.53 -18.12 -13.14
C LYS A 403 10.15 -16.77 -12.81
N LEU A 404 10.12 -16.43 -11.52
CA LEU A 404 10.74 -15.22 -10.98
C LEU A 404 12.01 -15.60 -10.24
N ASP A 405 13.08 -14.86 -10.47
CA ASP A 405 14.39 -15.10 -9.87
C ASP A 405 15.16 -13.78 -9.68
N PHE A 406 16.39 -13.85 -9.18
CA PHE A 406 17.29 -12.72 -9.00
C PHE A 406 18.72 -13.09 -9.38
N LEU A 407 19.46 -12.11 -9.90
CA LEU A 407 20.88 -12.27 -10.20
C LEU A 407 21.74 -11.87 -9.00
N THR A 408 22.85 -12.57 -8.83
CA THR A 408 23.88 -12.23 -7.84
C THR A 408 25.25 -12.10 -8.49
N LEU A 409 26.16 -11.44 -7.79
CA LEU A 409 27.58 -11.39 -8.14
C LEU A 409 28.38 -12.19 -7.11
N ASP A 410 29.50 -12.77 -7.54
CA ASP A 410 30.38 -13.63 -6.72
C ASP A 410 30.94 -12.94 -5.45
N ARG A 411 30.78 -11.63 -5.31
CA ARG A 411 31.14 -10.84 -4.12
C ARG A 411 29.95 -9.98 -3.70
N PRO A 412 29.77 -9.70 -2.40
CA PRO A 412 28.67 -8.88 -1.90
C PRO A 412 28.85 -7.43 -2.37
N LYS A 413 28.33 -7.15 -3.55
CA LYS A 413 28.31 -5.84 -4.19
C LYS A 413 26.86 -5.39 -4.28
N LYS A 414 26.59 -4.13 -3.95
CA LYS A 414 25.27 -3.55 -4.19
C LYS A 414 25.03 -3.40 -5.69
N ILE A 415 23.95 -4.02 -6.16
CA ILE A 415 23.42 -3.96 -7.52
C ILE A 415 22.08 -3.21 -7.49
N PRO A 416 21.58 -2.74 -8.64
CA PRO A 416 20.20 -2.26 -8.74
C PRO A 416 19.20 -3.29 -8.22
N ASP A 417 18.14 -2.84 -7.54
CA ASP A 417 17.02 -3.71 -7.20
C ASP A 417 16.36 -4.15 -8.51
N HIS A 418 16.21 -5.45 -8.70
CA HIS A 418 15.77 -5.99 -9.98
C HIS A 418 15.00 -7.29 -9.79
N LEU A 419 14.28 -7.68 -10.84
CA LEU A 419 13.59 -8.95 -10.95
C LEU A 419 14.00 -9.62 -12.25
N VAL A 420 14.31 -10.91 -12.19
CA VAL A 420 14.47 -11.76 -13.37
C VAL A 420 13.15 -12.46 -13.64
N ILE A 421 12.66 -12.37 -14.87
CA ILE A 421 11.46 -13.04 -15.35
C ILE A 421 11.90 -14.02 -16.43
N GLN A 422 11.73 -15.31 -16.17
CA GLN A 422 12.08 -16.38 -17.11
C GLN A 422 10.82 -17.02 -17.68
N THR A 423 10.81 -17.15 -19.00
CA THR A 423 9.87 -17.98 -19.75
C THR A 423 10.59 -19.23 -20.26
N GLU A 424 9.89 -20.12 -20.97
CA GLU A 424 10.53 -21.28 -21.59
C GLU A 424 11.54 -20.90 -22.68
N THR A 425 11.39 -19.72 -23.30
CA THR A 425 12.13 -19.32 -24.50
C THR A 425 12.99 -18.08 -24.30
N GLN A 426 12.66 -17.22 -23.34
CA GLN A 426 13.29 -15.91 -23.15
C GLN A 426 13.43 -15.57 -21.67
N GLY A 427 14.36 -14.66 -21.38
CA GLY A 427 14.56 -14.15 -20.03
C GLY A 427 14.74 -12.65 -20.03
N TYR A 428 14.07 -11.99 -19.10
CA TYR A 428 14.04 -10.54 -18.94
C TYR A 428 14.57 -10.18 -17.56
N VAL A 429 15.35 -9.11 -17.46
CA VAL A 429 15.83 -8.57 -16.19
C VAL A 429 15.42 -7.11 -16.12
N ILE A 430 14.50 -6.78 -15.23
CA ILE A 430 14.02 -5.41 -15.05
C ILE A 430 14.61 -4.88 -13.75
N GLY A 431 15.47 -3.86 -13.86
CA GLY A 431 16.12 -3.20 -12.73
C GLY A 431 15.69 -1.75 -12.55
N PHE A 432 15.64 -1.32 -11.29
CA PHE A 432 15.35 0.06 -10.90
C PHE A 432 16.58 0.68 -10.24
N LEU A 433 16.98 1.85 -10.70
CA LEU A 433 18.11 2.57 -10.12
C LEU A 433 17.76 4.05 -10.00
N TYR A 434 17.22 4.49 -8.87
CA TYR A 434 16.85 5.90 -8.67
C TYR A 434 17.93 6.73 -7.97
N ASP A 435 18.95 6.06 -7.42
CA ASP A 435 20.06 6.70 -6.72
C ASP A 435 20.79 7.74 -7.59
N GLY A 436 21.42 8.70 -6.91
CA GLY A 436 22.31 9.68 -7.50
C GLY A 436 23.78 9.50 -7.06
N GLY A 437 24.67 10.33 -7.62
CA GLY A 437 26.06 10.45 -7.16
C GLY A 437 26.87 9.15 -7.22
N ASN A 438 27.62 8.87 -6.15
CA ASN A 438 28.53 7.72 -6.07
C ASN A 438 27.79 6.38 -5.97
N ALA A 439 26.61 6.36 -5.34
CA ALA A 439 25.79 5.15 -5.24
C ALA A 439 25.35 4.69 -6.64
N PHE A 440 24.87 5.64 -7.47
CA PHE A 440 24.57 5.39 -8.87
C PHE A 440 25.76 4.80 -9.61
N PHE A 441 26.92 5.46 -9.58
CA PHE A 441 28.12 4.98 -10.29
C PHE A 441 28.48 3.55 -9.88
N SER A 442 28.56 3.28 -8.57
CA SER A 442 28.91 1.96 -8.05
C SER A 442 27.92 0.87 -8.49
N ARG A 443 26.61 1.12 -8.37
CA ARG A 443 25.58 0.16 -8.76
C ARG A 443 25.54 -0.04 -10.28
N MET A 444 25.72 1.02 -11.07
CA MET A 444 25.75 0.97 -12.53
C MET A 444 26.93 0.15 -13.05
N THR A 445 28.12 0.32 -12.49
CA THR A 445 29.29 -0.50 -12.82
C THR A 445 29.02 -1.99 -12.55
N ASN A 446 28.35 -2.30 -11.44
CA ASN A 446 28.00 -3.68 -11.10
C ASN A 446 26.88 -4.23 -12.00
N TRP A 447 25.93 -3.38 -12.40
CA TRP A 447 24.89 -3.73 -13.37
C TRP A 447 25.50 -4.11 -14.72
N ASN A 448 26.45 -3.32 -15.22
CA ASN A 448 27.18 -3.63 -16.46
C ASN A 448 27.94 -4.97 -16.37
N GLN A 449 28.38 -5.39 -15.19
CA GLN A 449 28.99 -6.71 -15.00
C GLN A 449 27.95 -7.84 -15.14
N LEU A 450 26.73 -7.63 -14.64
CA LEU A 450 25.64 -8.60 -14.80
C LEU A 450 25.20 -8.72 -16.25
N VAL A 451 25.04 -7.59 -16.95
CA VAL A 451 24.67 -7.54 -18.36
C VAL A 451 25.68 -8.32 -19.21
N ALA A 452 26.99 -8.08 -19.00
CA ALA A 452 28.04 -8.77 -19.73
C ALA A 452 28.14 -10.28 -19.42
N LYS A 453 27.84 -10.70 -18.18
CA LYS A 453 27.85 -12.12 -17.78
C LYS A 453 26.65 -12.90 -18.31
N ASN A 454 25.53 -12.22 -18.59
CA ASN A 454 24.26 -12.85 -18.93
C ASN A 454 23.73 -12.36 -20.29
N SER A 455 24.53 -12.50 -21.34
CA SER A 455 24.18 -12.03 -22.70
C SER A 455 22.93 -12.69 -23.30
N HIS A 456 22.44 -13.78 -22.71
CA HIS A 456 21.22 -14.49 -23.11
C HIS A 456 19.93 -13.88 -22.52
N LEU A 457 20.05 -12.92 -21.59
CA LEU A 457 18.91 -12.22 -20.99
C LEU A 457 18.80 -10.80 -21.53
N ASN A 458 17.58 -10.29 -21.65
CA ASN A 458 17.30 -8.90 -22.01
C ASN A 458 17.21 -8.04 -20.75
N PHE A 459 18.08 -7.04 -20.62
CA PHE A 459 18.16 -6.16 -19.46
C PHE A 459 17.47 -4.83 -19.71
N TYR A 460 16.62 -4.43 -18.77
CA TYR A 460 15.94 -3.14 -18.77
C TYR A 460 16.31 -2.39 -17.50
N LEU A 461 16.73 -1.13 -17.64
CA LEU A 461 17.04 -0.25 -16.52
C LEU A 461 16.07 0.92 -16.50
N TYR A 462 15.21 0.94 -15.50
CA TYR A 462 14.19 1.97 -15.31
C TYR A 462 14.66 3.07 -14.36
N ARG A 463 14.38 4.32 -14.73
CA ARG A 463 14.55 5.52 -13.88
C ARG A 463 13.30 6.39 -13.90
N ASP A 464 12.83 6.84 -12.73
CA ASP A 464 11.73 7.80 -12.65
C ASP A 464 12.21 9.21 -13.05
N ALA A 465 11.45 9.90 -13.89
CA ALA A 465 11.78 11.24 -14.37
C ALA A 465 11.86 12.28 -13.24
N ARG A 466 11.18 12.05 -12.11
CA ARG A 466 11.20 12.90 -10.90
C ARG A 466 12.44 12.67 -10.02
N GLY A 467 13.20 11.61 -10.29
CA GLY A 467 14.41 11.23 -9.55
C GLY A 467 15.61 12.14 -9.80
N TYR A 468 16.75 11.80 -9.17
CA TYR A 468 17.98 12.58 -9.34
C TYR A 468 18.52 12.48 -10.76
N GLN A 469 19.00 13.60 -11.30
CA GLN A 469 19.66 13.62 -12.61
C GLN A 469 21.06 13.00 -12.52
N VAL A 470 21.46 12.28 -13.57
CA VAL A 470 22.81 11.71 -13.69
C VAL A 470 23.74 12.82 -14.17
N SER A 471 24.61 13.33 -13.29
CA SER A 471 25.44 14.52 -13.59
C SER A 471 26.96 14.30 -13.53
N GLY A 472 27.42 13.11 -13.10
CA GLY A 472 28.86 12.80 -12.99
C GLY A 472 29.40 12.18 -14.27
N GLU A 473 30.56 12.63 -14.76
CA GLU A 473 31.18 12.13 -16.00
C GLU A 473 31.35 10.60 -16.00
N LYS A 474 31.88 10.05 -14.90
CA LYS A 474 32.02 8.60 -14.72
C LYS A 474 30.68 7.88 -14.69
N SER A 475 29.66 8.48 -14.08
CA SER A 475 28.31 7.93 -14.03
C SER A 475 27.66 7.89 -15.41
N MET A 476 27.82 8.96 -16.20
CA MET A 476 27.33 9.02 -17.57
C MET A 476 28.03 7.99 -18.45
N ALA A 477 29.36 7.85 -18.33
CA ALA A 477 30.11 6.84 -19.06
C ALA A 477 29.64 5.40 -18.79
N GLU A 478 29.38 5.03 -17.53
CA GLU A 478 28.83 3.70 -17.20
C GLU A 478 27.39 3.52 -17.70
N LEU A 479 26.58 4.58 -17.70
CA LEU A 479 25.24 4.53 -18.26
C LEU A 479 25.26 4.37 -19.79
N ASP A 480 26.14 5.10 -20.48
CA ASP A 480 26.31 4.99 -21.93
C ASP A 480 26.83 3.61 -22.33
N LYS A 481 27.70 3.01 -21.52
CA LYS A 481 28.12 1.62 -21.70
C LYS A 481 26.94 0.64 -21.69
N PHE A 482 25.98 0.84 -20.79
CA PHE A 482 24.77 0.02 -20.75
C PHE A 482 23.88 0.24 -21.97
N LYS A 483 23.63 1.50 -22.33
CA LYS A 483 22.81 1.85 -23.50
C LYS A 483 23.38 1.31 -24.81
N ASN A 484 24.70 1.15 -24.89
CA ASN A 484 25.40 0.62 -26.05
C ASN A 484 25.59 -0.91 -26.01
N SER A 485 25.03 -1.61 -25.02
CA SER A 485 25.08 -3.08 -24.97
C SER A 485 23.99 -3.70 -25.84
N ASP A 486 24.28 -4.87 -26.43
CA ASP A 486 23.36 -5.53 -27.37
C ASP A 486 22.05 -6.01 -26.71
N ASN A 487 22.07 -6.20 -25.40
CA ASN A 487 20.96 -6.73 -24.62
C ASN A 487 20.51 -5.78 -23.50
N GLY A 488 20.79 -4.48 -23.61
CA GLY A 488 20.45 -3.47 -22.59
C GLY A 488 19.57 -2.34 -23.12
N GLU A 489 18.45 -2.08 -22.44
CA GLU A 489 17.53 -0.99 -22.75
C GLU A 489 17.34 -0.05 -21.55
N TYR A 490 17.54 1.25 -21.78
CA TYR A 490 17.38 2.28 -20.74
C TYR A 490 16.04 2.99 -20.90
N ILE A 491 15.19 2.92 -19.87
CA ILE A 491 13.84 3.45 -19.90
C ILE A 491 13.68 4.53 -18.83
N VAL A 492 13.14 5.67 -19.23
CA VAL A 492 12.74 6.73 -18.30
C VAL A 492 11.23 6.65 -18.12
N LEU A 493 10.77 6.39 -16.89
CA LEU A 493 9.36 6.48 -16.52
C LEU A 493 8.96 7.95 -16.52
N ILE A 494 8.49 8.41 -17.68
CA ILE A 494 7.76 9.67 -17.80
C ILE A 494 6.38 9.51 -17.14
N LYS A 495 5.66 10.63 -16.96
CA LYS A 495 4.38 10.68 -16.24
C LYS A 495 3.43 9.55 -16.61
N ASP A 496 3.21 9.35 -17.90
CA ASP A 496 2.27 8.37 -18.45
C ASP A 496 2.70 6.91 -18.17
N GLU A 497 3.98 6.59 -18.37
CA GLU A 497 4.55 5.27 -18.00
C GLU A 497 4.46 5.02 -16.50
N ARG A 498 4.71 6.04 -15.67
CA ARG A 498 4.63 5.90 -14.21
C ARG A 498 3.19 5.65 -13.76
N ILE A 499 2.24 6.43 -14.27
CA ILE A 499 0.82 6.26 -13.91
C ILE A 499 0.34 4.87 -14.33
N THR A 500 0.71 4.40 -15.53
CA THR A 500 0.31 3.07 -16.00
C THR A 500 0.91 1.95 -15.15
N PHE A 501 2.17 2.08 -14.73
CA PHE A 501 2.79 1.14 -13.80
C PHE A 501 2.05 1.07 -12.45
N GLU A 502 1.72 2.21 -11.86
CA GLU A 502 0.94 2.28 -10.62
C GLU A 502 -0.49 1.76 -10.81
N LEU A 503 -1.12 2.04 -11.95
CA LEU A 503 -2.47 1.59 -12.25
C LEU A 503 -2.56 0.06 -12.36
N LEU A 504 -1.56 -0.56 -13.00
CA LEU A 504 -1.45 -2.02 -13.08
C LEU A 504 -1.26 -2.64 -11.69
N TYR A 505 -0.42 -2.05 -10.86
CA TYR A 505 -0.28 -2.50 -9.47
C TYR A 505 -1.59 -2.31 -8.68
N GLN A 506 -2.24 -1.15 -8.78
CA GLN A 506 -3.42 -0.81 -8.00
C GLN A 506 -4.63 -1.70 -8.33
N ILE A 507 -4.88 -2.02 -9.60
CA ILE A 507 -5.99 -2.91 -9.95
C ILE A 507 -5.80 -4.31 -9.37
N ILE A 508 -4.55 -4.81 -9.34
CA ILE A 508 -4.23 -6.10 -8.73
C ILE A 508 -4.52 -6.06 -7.22
N VAL A 509 -4.06 -5.00 -6.54
CA VAL A 509 -4.24 -4.82 -5.09
C VAL A 509 -5.72 -4.68 -4.74
N ASP A 510 -6.45 -3.81 -5.44
CA ASP A 510 -7.87 -3.55 -5.15
C ASP A 510 -8.73 -4.81 -5.37
N ILE A 511 -8.43 -5.62 -6.39
CA ILE A 511 -9.11 -6.92 -6.59
C ILE A 511 -8.75 -7.90 -5.46
N GLN A 512 -7.47 -8.00 -5.11
CA GLN A 512 -7.02 -8.96 -4.09
C GLN A 512 -7.53 -8.63 -2.69
N ASN A 513 -7.74 -7.36 -2.38
CA ASN A 513 -8.29 -6.87 -1.11
C ASN A 513 -9.82 -6.77 -1.13
N LEU A 514 -10.48 -7.21 -2.21
CA LEU A 514 -11.94 -7.12 -2.41
C LEU A 514 -12.48 -5.68 -2.38
N ASP A 515 -11.61 -4.70 -2.63
CA ASP A 515 -11.99 -3.30 -2.81
C ASP A 515 -12.65 -3.06 -4.18
N PHE A 516 -12.33 -3.91 -5.15
CA PHE A 516 -12.93 -3.96 -6.48
C PHE A 516 -13.40 -5.39 -6.82
N GLU A 517 -14.71 -5.57 -6.96
CA GLU A 517 -15.34 -6.86 -7.29
C GLU A 517 -15.17 -7.18 -8.78
N ALA A 518 -14.02 -7.76 -9.16
CA ALA A 518 -13.73 -8.23 -10.51
C ALA A 518 -12.84 -9.48 -10.49
N LYS A 519 -12.85 -10.27 -11.58
CA LYS A 519 -11.89 -11.37 -11.72
C LYS A 519 -10.53 -10.84 -12.18
N LEU A 520 -9.48 -11.34 -11.56
CA LEU A 520 -8.11 -10.85 -11.78
C LEU A 520 -7.61 -11.14 -13.20
N ASP A 521 -7.90 -12.31 -13.76
CA ASP A 521 -7.54 -12.71 -15.12
C ASP A 521 -8.18 -11.82 -16.19
N GLU A 522 -9.48 -11.53 -16.04
CA GLU A 522 -10.22 -10.63 -16.94
C GLU A 522 -9.67 -9.19 -16.86
N ALA A 523 -9.42 -8.67 -15.65
CA ALA A 523 -8.86 -7.34 -15.43
C ALA A 523 -7.45 -7.19 -16.02
N LEU A 524 -6.58 -8.18 -15.81
CA LEU A 524 -5.23 -8.21 -16.38
C LEU A 524 -5.28 -8.26 -17.91
N SER A 525 -6.20 -9.03 -18.49
CA SER A 525 -6.39 -9.10 -19.94
C SER A 525 -6.74 -7.74 -20.55
N ILE A 526 -7.67 -7.01 -19.92
CA ILE A 526 -8.12 -5.69 -20.40
C ILE A 526 -7.01 -4.66 -20.29
N ILE A 527 -6.30 -4.60 -19.16
CA ILE A 527 -5.24 -3.60 -18.96
C ILE A 527 -4.04 -3.86 -19.89
N LEU A 528 -3.64 -5.12 -20.08
CA LEU A 528 -2.58 -5.50 -21.02
C LEU A 528 -2.93 -5.06 -22.44
N LYS A 529 -4.17 -5.28 -22.88
CA LYS A 529 -4.63 -4.87 -24.21
C LYS A 529 -4.71 -3.35 -24.36
N ARG A 530 -5.27 -2.66 -23.37
CA ARG A 530 -5.52 -1.21 -23.42
C ARG A 530 -4.23 -0.39 -23.42
N TYR A 531 -3.21 -0.86 -22.69
CA TYR A 531 -1.97 -0.14 -22.45
C TYR A 531 -0.75 -0.88 -23.03
N SER A 532 -0.96 -1.69 -24.08
CA SER A 532 0.08 -2.53 -24.72
C SER A 532 1.26 -1.76 -25.32
N HIS A 533 1.10 -0.45 -25.53
CA HIS A 533 2.13 0.44 -26.04
C HIS A 533 3.13 0.88 -24.95
N HIS A 534 2.81 0.69 -23.67
CA HIS A 534 3.69 1.02 -22.56
C HIS A 534 4.81 0.01 -22.38
N SER A 535 5.97 0.50 -21.96
CA SER A 535 7.21 -0.27 -21.94
C SER A 535 7.13 -1.54 -21.09
N LEU A 536 6.62 -1.43 -19.86
CA LEU A 536 6.47 -2.57 -18.96
C LEU A 536 5.44 -3.58 -19.47
N LEU A 537 4.32 -3.11 -20.00
CA LEU A 537 3.26 -3.98 -20.48
C LEU A 537 3.67 -4.71 -21.76
N LYS A 538 4.48 -4.08 -22.61
CA LYS A 538 5.09 -4.77 -23.75
C LYS A 538 5.94 -5.95 -23.28
N ILE A 539 6.79 -5.75 -22.28
CA ILE A 539 7.60 -6.84 -21.69
C ILE A 539 6.69 -7.92 -21.08
N ALA A 540 5.64 -7.52 -20.37
CA ALA A 540 4.69 -8.46 -19.78
C ALA A 540 3.97 -9.31 -20.85
N ILE A 541 3.52 -8.69 -21.95
CA ILE A 541 2.88 -9.36 -23.10
C ILE A 541 3.85 -10.34 -23.76
N GLU A 542 5.10 -9.94 -23.98
CA GLU A 542 6.10 -10.84 -24.55
C GLU A 542 6.40 -12.02 -23.61
N ALA A 543 6.44 -11.77 -22.29
CA ALA A 543 6.70 -12.81 -21.29
C ALA A 543 5.57 -13.83 -21.15
N ILE A 544 4.30 -13.40 -21.23
CA ILE A 544 3.15 -14.31 -21.16
C ILE A 544 2.93 -15.10 -22.46
N GLY A 545 3.41 -14.58 -23.61
CA GLY A 545 3.19 -15.17 -24.93
C GLY A 545 1.91 -14.65 -25.60
N ASN A 546 1.64 -15.08 -26.85
CA ASN A 546 0.56 -14.54 -27.69
C ASN A 546 -0.80 -14.52 -26.98
N PHE A 547 -1.19 -13.32 -26.54
CA PHE A 547 -2.57 -12.92 -26.34
C PHE A 547 -3.24 -12.87 -27.72
N GLU A 548 -4.31 -13.63 -27.94
CA GLU A 548 -5.22 -13.30 -29.04
C GLU A 548 -5.85 -11.94 -28.72
N VAL A 549 -5.47 -10.93 -29.51
CA VAL A 549 -5.95 -9.54 -29.42
C VAL A 549 -7.41 -9.45 -29.82
#